data_AF-A0A1Q7Q462-F1
#
_entry.id   AF-A0A1Q7Q462-F1
#
_cell.length_a   1.000
_cell.length_b   1.000
_cell.length_c   1.000
_cell.angle_alpha   90.00
_cell.angle_beta   90.00
_cell.angle_gamma   90.00
#
_symmetry.space_group_name_H-M   'P 1'
#
loop_
_entity.id
_entity.type
_entity.pdbx_description
1 polymer ?
#
loop_
_entity_poly.entity_id
_entity_poly.type
_entity_poly.pdbx_seq_one_letter_code
_entity_poly.pdbx_strand_id
1 'polypeptide(L)'
;MVCAYRIATVQLAHLGRKEDAENLLLAHLARHPQAETAATVAEVRWRSHDDAGAADVLAHPPATLTRRDFREIGERFAAVFRGRPAPDVKRAMEALLQAGIQPQSILELGPPLAKAGAAAQAFELYALLSQKMPSEKSAGVLFKAWGALRAGKGASAAESWLRKQLGPDPSALADNELATSAYGERLDDALWELFHNRPPEPAFADRLALLRAASIVRRGERGARRDALLKELADPLARWKAALARSIGLSGAYASWEVRLARYVLGEGREDDFADEASDGSRPCEAPYYFGVRAAAETRVRDAAAWYRVALECRNPEQPEFIWAYRAASTLEQDRGLPAKLVQAAR
;
A
#
# COMPACT_ATOMS: atom_id res chain seq x y z
N MET A 1 12.13 30.35 11.10
CA MET A 1 13.56 30.60 10.82
C MET A 1 14.25 29.43 10.11
N VAL A 2 13.88 28.17 10.38
CA VAL A 2 14.49 26.96 9.80
C VAL A 2 14.46 26.90 8.25
N CYS A 3 13.41 27.43 7.62
CA CYS A 3 13.29 27.49 6.16
C CYS A 3 14.42 28.27 5.46
N ALA A 4 14.86 29.41 6.02
CA ALA A 4 15.90 30.23 5.40
C ALA A 4 17.28 29.56 5.45
N TYR A 5 17.57 28.87 6.56
CA TYR A 5 18.84 28.15 6.75
C TYR A 5 18.98 26.98 5.79
N ARG A 6 17.92 26.17 5.67
CA ARG A 6 17.85 25.08 4.69
C ARG A 6 18.02 25.59 3.26
N ILE A 7 17.32 26.65 2.86
CA ILE A 7 17.44 27.21 1.51
C ILE A 7 18.88 27.64 1.23
N ALA A 8 19.51 28.37 2.15
CA ALA A 8 20.88 28.86 1.98
C ALA A 8 21.89 27.71 1.81
N THR A 9 21.83 26.68 2.65
CA THR A 9 22.79 25.56 2.62
C THR A 9 22.57 24.64 1.42
N VAL A 10 21.31 24.43 1.02
CA VAL A 10 20.98 23.71 -0.22
C VAL A 10 21.49 24.47 -1.45
N GLN A 11 21.36 25.81 -1.49
CA GLN A 11 21.90 26.60 -2.60
C GLN A 11 23.43 26.57 -2.66
N LEU A 12 24.11 26.66 -1.50
CA LEU A 12 25.57 26.50 -1.43
C LEU A 12 26.03 25.14 -1.99
N ALA A 13 25.31 24.07 -1.67
CA ALA A 13 25.59 22.74 -2.22
C ALA A 13 25.42 22.68 -3.74
N HIS A 14 24.38 23.34 -4.31
CA HIS A 14 24.22 23.43 -5.77
C HIS A 14 25.34 24.21 -6.45
N LEU A 15 25.91 25.21 -5.77
CA LEU A 15 27.03 26.01 -6.27
C LEU A 15 28.39 25.30 -6.09
N GLY A 16 28.41 24.03 -5.67
CA GLY A 16 29.64 23.27 -5.44
C GLY A 16 30.40 23.64 -4.15
N ARG A 17 29.85 24.54 -3.32
CA ARG A 17 30.44 24.97 -2.04
C ARG A 17 30.06 24.02 -0.91
N LYS A 18 30.41 22.74 -1.07
CA LYS A 18 30.06 21.64 -0.15
C LYS A 18 30.51 21.94 1.28
N GLU A 19 31.78 22.28 1.45
CA GLU A 19 32.40 22.46 2.78
C GLU A 19 31.73 23.59 3.57
N ASP A 20 31.41 24.71 2.90
CA ASP A 20 30.71 25.83 3.54
C ASP A 20 29.29 25.44 3.98
N ALA A 21 28.57 24.70 3.13
CA ALA A 21 27.22 24.22 3.44
C ALA A 21 27.24 23.25 4.64
N GLU A 22 28.20 22.33 4.66
CA GLU A 22 28.34 21.33 5.72
C GLU A 22 28.79 21.94 7.04
N ASN A 23 29.79 22.83 7.04
CA ASN A 23 30.26 23.51 8.24
C ASN A 23 29.14 24.32 8.91
N LEU A 24 28.35 25.04 8.09
CA LEU A 24 27.15 25.74 8.57
C LEU A 24 26.13 24.76 9.16
N LEU A 25 25.85 23.65 8.48
CA LEU A 25 24.84 22.71 8.97
C LEU A 25 25.26 21.96 10.23
N LEU A 26 26.53 21.58 10.37
CA LEU A 26 27.04 20.94 11.58
C LEU A 26 27.04 21.91 12.77
N ALA A 27 27.42 23.17 12.55
CA ALA A 27 27.32 24.20 13.58
C ALA A 27 25.87 24.45 14.00
N HIS A 28 24.91 24.37 13.07
CA HIS A 28 23.49 24.49 13.37
C HIS A 28 22.95 23.27 14.10
N LEU A 29 23.34 22.05 13.70
CA LEU A 29 22.96 20.81 14.35
C LEU A 29 23.45 20.76 15.81
N ALA A 30 24.68 21.21 16.06
CA ALA A 30 25.25 21.30 17.40
C ALA A 30 24.45 22.25 18.32
N ARG A 31 23.87 23.32 17.76
CA ARG A 31 23.05 24.29 18.51
C ARG A 31 21.58 23.88 18.60
N HIS A 32 21.07 23.16 17.60
CA HIS A 32 19.69 22.74 17.45
C HIS A 32 19.62 21.24 17.09
N PRO A 33 19.78 20.36 18.10
CA PRO A 33 19.77 18.90 17.94
C PRO A 33 18.36 18.36 17.62
N GLN A 34 17.89 18.61 16.39
CA GLN A 34 16.53 18.26 15.94
C GLN A 34 16.55 17.35 14.71
N ALA A 35 15.52 16.51 14.58
CA ALA A 35 15.32 15.62 13.43
C ALA A 35 15.33 16.39 12.08
N GLU A 36 14.70 17.56 12.04
CA GLU A 36 14.64 18.41 10.85
C GLU A 36 16.03 18.88 10.39
N THR A 37 16.92 19.19 11.35
CA THR A 37 18.30 19.60 11.05
C THR A 37 19.11 18.43 10.49
N ALA A 38 18.98 17.23 11.09
CA ALA A 38 19.61 16.02 10.58
C ALA A 38 19.15 15.68 9.15
N ALA A 39 17.85 15.81 8.87
CA ALA A 39 17.29 15.65 7.54
C ALA A 39 17.86 16.67 6.52
N THR A 40 18.18 17.88 6.96
CA THR A 40 18.79 18.92 6.11
C THR A 40 20.26 18.60 5.79
N VAL A 41 21.00 18.12 6.78
CA VAL A 41 22.39 17.64 6.60
C VAL A 41 22.41 16.48 5.60
N ALA A 42 21.52 15.50 5.76
CA ALA A 42 21.41 14.39 4.82
C ALA A 42 21.07 14.86 3.39
N GLU A 43 20.16 15.82 3.23
CA GLU A 43 19.82 16.40 1.92
C GLU A 43 21.06 17.00 1.22
N VAL A 44 21.85 17.80 1.93
CA VAL A 44 23.08 18.41 1.38
C VAL A 44 24.14 17.38 1.03
N ARG A 45 24.31 16.36 1.88
CA ARG A 45 25.25 15.26 1.63
C ARG A 45 24.86 14.44 0.40
N TRP A 46 23.58 14.08 0.24
CA TRP A 46 23.11 13.44 -1.00
C TRP A 46 23.33 14.33 -2.22
N ARG A 47 23.03 15.63 -2.15
CA ARG A 47 23.29 16.57 -3.27
C ARG A 47 24.76 16.59 -3.68
N SER A 48 25.66 16.39 -2.72
CA SER A 48 27.10 16.34 -2.92
C SER A 48 27.66 14.93 -3.19
N HIS A 49 26.79 13.95 -3.50
CA HIS A 49 27.14 12.54 -3.75
C HIS A 49 27.82 11.82 -2.58
N ASP A 50 27.61 12.31 -1.36
CA ASP A 50 28.11 11.73 -0.12
C ASP A 50 27.02 10.88 0.56
N ASP A 51 26.69 9.76 -0.08
CA ASP A 51 25.61 8.87 0.35
C ASP A 51 25.90 8.23 1.73
N ALA A 52 27.17 7.90 2.00
CA ALA A 52 27.62 7.32 3.26
C ALA A 52 27.52 8.33 4.42
N GLY A 53 27.96 9.57 4.21
CA GLY A 53 27.82 10.61 5.22
C GLY A 53 26.35 10.95 5.48
N ALA A 54 25.49 10.96 4.44
CA ALA A 54 24.06 11.16 4.65
C ALA A 54 23.46 10.05 5.51
N ALA A 55 23.88 8.79 5.29
CA ALA A 55 23.43 7.66 6.08
C ALA A 55 23.89 7.71 7.54
N ASP A 56 25.14 8.09 7.79
CA ASP A 56 25.69 8.21 9.14
C ASP A 56 24.91 9.21 10.01
N VAL A 57 24.59 10.38 9.47
CA VAL A 57 23.80 11.40 10.19
C VAL A 57 22.38 10.94 10.51
N LEU A 58 21.78 10.12 9.65
CA LEU A 58 20.44 9.59 9.87
C LEU A 58 20.43 8.35 10.80
N ALA A 59 21.54 7.62 10.86
CA ALA A 59 21.73 6.50 11.78
C ALA A 59 22.06 6.97 13.20
N HIS A 60 22.77 8.09 13.32
CA HIS A 60 23.17 8.71 14.59
C HIS A 60 22.56 10.11 14.74
N PRO A 61 21.22 10.24 14.67
CA PRO A 61 20.58 11.53 14.78
C PRO A 61 20.67 12.03 16.23
N PRO A 62 20.67 13.35 16.44
CA PRO A 62 20.69 13.90 17.80
C PRO A 62 19.41 13.64 18.59
N ALA A 63 18.32 13.25 17.91
CA ALA A 63 17.07 12.78 18.49
C ALA A 63 16.56 11.58 17.67
N THR A 64 15.97 10.59 18.34
CA THR A 64 15.45 9.39 17.68
C THR A 64 14.45 9.74 16.59
N LEU A 65 14.76 9.33 15.35
CA LEU A 65 13.87 9.54 14.21
C LEU A 65 12.67 8.60 14.28
N THR A 66 11.49 9.16 14.12
CA THR A 66 10.23 8.43 14.03
C THR A 66 9.88 8.13 12.57
N ARG A 67 8.87 7.26 12.38
CA ARG A 67 8.31 6.99 11.05
C ARG A 67 7.83 8.27 10.34
N ARG A 68 7.31 9.25 11.09
CA ARG A 68 6.86 10.53 10.54
C ARG A 68 8.03 11.32 9.98
N ASP A 69 9.17 11.33 10.67
CA ASP A 69 10.38 12.01 10.22
C ASP A 69 10.91 11.40 8.92
N PHE A 70 10.89 10.06 8.81
CA PHE A 70 11.27 9.36 7.57
C PHE A 70 10.38 9.70 6.38
N ARG A 71 9.08 9.98 6.59
CA ARG A 71 8.20 10.47 5.53
C ARG A 71 8.62 11.85 5.03
N GLU A 72 9.00 12.76 5.94
CA GLU A 72 9.50 14.08 5.57
C GLU A 72 10.87 13.99 4.87
N ILE A 73 11.77 13.15 5.39
CA ILE A 73 13.05 12.83 4.74
C ILE A 73 12.81 12.29 3.33
N GLY A 74 11.77 11.48 3.13
CA GLY A 74 11.36 10.96 1.83
C GLY A 74 11.07 12.05 0.79
N GLU A 75 10.39 13.13 1.17
CA GLU A 75 10.14 14.26 0.25
C GLU A 75 11.45 14.94 -0.18
N ARG A 76 12.40 15.09 0.74
CA ARG A 76 13.73 15.65 0.46
C ARG A 76 14.56 14.70 -0.40
N PHE A 77 14.52 13.41 -0.09
CA PHE A 77 15.17 12.35 -0.86
C PHE A 77 14.67 12.35 -2.31
N ALA A 78 13.35 12.39 -2.52
CA ALA A 78 12.76 12.45 -3.85
C ALA A 78 13.18 13.72 -4.62
N ALA A 79 13.27 14.88 -3.95
CA ALA A 79 13.74 16.11 -4.57
C ALA A 79 15.19 16.03 -5.07
N VAL A 80 16.05 15.25 -4.41
CA VAL A 80 17.45 15.03 -4.82
C VAL A 80 17.55 13.99 -5.93
N PHE A 81 16.85 12.87 -5.81
CA PHE A 81 17.07 11.70 -6.66
C PHE A 81 16.13 11.57 -7.87
N ARG A 82 15.02 12.33 -7.93
CA ARG A 82 14.06 12.21 -9.05
C ARG A 82 14.67 12.41 -10.45
N GLY A 83 15.72 13.21 -10.54
CA GLY A 83 16.43 13.48 -11.80
C GLY A 83 17.74 12.71 -11.97
N ARG A 84 18.11 11.88 -10.99
CA ARG A 84 19.35 11.10 -11.01
C ARG A 84 19.13 9.71 -11.63
N PRO A 85 20.19 9.06 -12.14
CA PRO A 85 20.12 7.66 -12.55
C PRO A 85 19.59 6.76 -11.43
N ALA A 86 18.75 5.79 -11.78
CA ALA A 86 18.18 4.85 -10.80
C ALA A 86 19.24 4.08 -9.97
N PRO A 87 20.42 3.70 -10.52
CA PRO A 87 21.50 3.12 -9.72
C PRO A 87 22.00 4.00 -8.56
N ASP A 88 21.90 5.33 -8.65
CA ASP A 88 22.31 6.23 -7.57
C ASP A 88 21.40 6.05 -6.34
N VAL A 89 20.10 5.82 -6.57
CA VAL A 89 19.16 5.53 -5.47
C VAL A 89 19.51 4.23 -4.80
N LYS A 90 19.83 3.18 -5.57
CA LYS A 90 20.26 1.90 -5.02
C LYS A 90 21.48 2.06 -4.10
N ARG A 91 22.52 2.77 -4.54
CA ARG A 91 23.72 3.03 -3.71
C ARG A 91 23.38 3.80 -2.44
N ALA A 92 22.53 4.83 -2.53
CA ALA A 92 22.09 5.58 -1.35
C ALA A 92 21.32 4.70 -0.36
N MET A 93 20.47 3.79 -0.84
CA MET A 93 19.74 2.85 0.02
C MET A 93 20.67 1.81 0.64
N GLU A 94 21.66 1.31 -0.10
CA GLU A 94 22.69 0.43 0.44
C GLU A 94 23.49 1.11 1.55
N ALA A 95 23.83 2.40 1.40
CA ALA A 95 24.47 3.18 2.45
C ALA A 95 23.60 3.30 3.72
N LEU A 96 22.30 3.57 3.58
CA LEU A 96 21.36 3.61 4.71
C LEU A 96 21.28 2.25 5.44
N LEU A 97 21.20 1.16 4.68
CA LEU A 97 21.17 -0.20 5.23
C LEU A 97 22.49 -0.55 5.95
N GLN A 98 23.63 -0.17 5.38
CA GLN A 98 24.96 -0.39 5.99
C GLN A 98 25.14 0.41 7.27
N ALA A 99 24.55 1.61 7.37
CA ALA A 99 24.54 2.42 8.57
C ALA A 99 23.57 1.89 9.66
N GLY A 100 22.87 0.77 9.41
CA GLY A 100 21.99 0.14 10.40
C GLY A 100 20.57 0.71 10.46
N ILE A 101 20.18 1.56 9.51
CA ILE A 101 18.82 2.07 9.42
C ILE A 101 17.88 0.94 9.01
N GLN A 102 16.80 0.78 9.76
CA GLN A 102 15.86 -0.33 9.56
C GLN A 102 15.15 -0.24 8.19
N PRO A 103 15.04 -1.36 7.44
CA PRO A 103 14.37 -1.40 6.14
C PRO A 103 12.95 -0.80 6.13
N GLN A 104 12.21 -0.94 7.23
CA GLN A 104 10.85 -0.41 7.36
C GLN A 104 10.82 1.13 7.37
N SER A 105 11.86 1.78 7.91
CA SER A 105 12.00 3.23 7.87
C SER A 105 12.36 3.72 6.48
N ILE A 106 13.26 3.00 5.79
CA ILE A 106 13.67 3.30 4.41
C ILE A 106 12.49 3.18 3.44
N LEU A 107 11.54 2.28 3.71
CA LEU A 107 10.33 2.12 2.90
C LEU A 107 9.49 3.40 2.77
N GLU A 108 9.53 4.31 3.76
CA GLU A 108 8.82 5.59 3.71
C GLU A 108 9.42 6.58 2.70
N LEU A 109 10.61 6.33 2.16
CA LEU A 109 11.21 7.15 1.09
C LEU A 109 10.59 6.84 -0.30
N GLY A 110 9.96 5.68 -0.45
CA GLY A 110 9.38 5.22 -1.72
C GLY A 110 8.16 6.03 -2.20
N PRO A 111 7.13 6.30 -1.37
CA PRO A 111 5.94 7.02 -1.83
C PRO A 111 6.23 8.43 -2.39
N PRO A 112 7.12 9.25 -1.78
CA PRO A 112 7.50 10.53 -2.37
C PRO A 112 8.19 10.41 -3.74
N LEU A 113 9.03 9.39 -3.97
CA LEU A 113 9.62 9.13 -5.29
C LEU A 113 8.54 8.79 -6.34
N ALA A 114 7.60 7.91 -5.98
CA ALA A 114 6.49 7.54 -6.85
C ALA A 114 5.62 8.77 -7.20
N LYS A 115 5.29 9.59 -6.19
CA LYS A 115 4.55 10.85 -6.37
C LYS A 115 5.28 11.85 -7.26
N ALA A 116 6.61 11.88 -7.22
CA ALA A 116 7.43 12.72 -8.07
C ALA A 116 7.58 12.20 -9.52
N GLY A 117 6.93 11.08 -9.88
CA GLY A 117 7.04 10.46 -11.21
C GLY A 117 8.36 9.71 -11.43
N ALA A 118 9.16 9.51 -10.38
CA ALA A 118 10.47 8.86 -10.44
C ALA A 118 10.32 7.33 -10.36
N ALA A 119 9.61 6.75 -11.33
CA ALA A 119 9.19 5.35 -11.31
C ALA A 119 10.38 4.36 -11.28
N ALA A 120 11.43 4.65 -12.06
CA ALA A 120 12.63 3.81 -12.09
C ALA A 120 13.38 3.82 -10.75
N GLN A 121 13.46 4.98 -10.11
CA GLN A 121 14.07 5.17 -8.80
C GLN A 121 13.28 4.47 -7.70
N ALA A 122 11.95 4.63 -7.71
CA ALA A 122 11.07 3.93 -6.78
C ALA A 122 11.17 2.41 -6.94
N PHE A 123 11.30 1.91 -8.17
CA PHE A 123 11.51 0.49 -8.44
C PHE A 123 12.80 -0.03 -7.79
N GLU A 124 13.96 0.62 -8.01
CA GLU A 124 15.24 0.19 -7.42
C GLU A 124 15.16 0.15 -5.89
N LEU A 125 14.51 1.14 -5.27
CA LEU A 125 14.28 1.17 -3.83
C LEU A 125 13.47 -0.04 -3.36
N TYR A 126 12.29 -0.26 -3.93
CA TYR A 126 11.41 -1.34 -3.47
C TYR A 126 11.99 -2.73 -3.79
N ALA A 127 12.62 -2.91 -4.95
CA ALA A 127 13.23 -4.17 -5.35
C ALA A 127 14.43 -4.55 -4.45
N LEU A 128 15.20 -3.57 -3.97
CA LEU A 128 16.24 -3.80 -2.98
C LEU A 128 15.64 -4.18 -1.62
N LEU A 129 14.65 -3.41 -1.14
CA LEU A 129 14.04 -3.63 0.17
C LEU A 129 13.28 -4.96 0.25
N SER A 130 12.63 -5.42 -0.82
CA SER A 130 11.94 -6.72 -0.83
C SER A 130 12.88 -7.89 -0.53
N GLN A 131 14.17 -7.78 -0.85
CA GLN A 131 15.20 -8.79 -0.57
C GLN A 131 15.75 -8.71 0.86
N LYS A 132 15.55 -7.58 1.55
CA LYS A 132 16.07 -7.31 2.90
C LYS A 132 15.01 -7.40 3.99
N MET A 133 13.75 -7.54 3.60
CA MET A 133 12.61 -7.65 4.51
C MET A 133 12.31 -9.12 4.86
N PRO A 134 11.74 -9.39 6.05
CA PRO A 134 11.18 -10.71 6.37
C PRO A 134 10.15 -11.14 5.32
N SER A 135 10.03 -12.46 5.11
CA SER A 135 9.17 -13.03 4.07
C SER A 135 7.70 -12.64 4.21
N GLU A 136 7.19 -12.40 5.43
CA GLU A 136 5.78 -12.00 5.59
C GLU A 136 5.51 -10.57 5.08
N LYS A 137 6.52 -9.69 5.11
CA LYS A 137 6.38 -8.28 4.71
C LYS A 137 6.95 -8.00 3.32
N SER A 138 7.65 -8.97 2.73
CA SER A 138 8.30 -8.81 1.43
C SER A 138 7.30 -8.74 0.29
N ALA A 139 6.16 -9.45 0.38
CA ALA A 139 5.14 -9.49 -0.68
C ALA A 139 4.52 -8.12 -0.96
N GLY A 140 4.15 -7.36 0.07
CA GLY A 140 3.65 -5.98 -0.10
C GLY A 140 4.70 -5.03 -0.68
N VAL A 141 5.97 -5.19 -0.31
CA VAL A 141 7.08 -4.40 -0.90
C VAL A 141 7.34 -4.81 -2.34
N LEU A 142 7.27 -6.09 -2.65
CA LEU A 142 7.38 -6.66 -3.99
C LEU A 142 6.27 -6.12 -4.91
N PHE A 143 5.04 -6.00 -4.39
CA PHE A 143 3.94 -5.39 -5.12
C PHE A 143 4.19 -3.92 -5.43
N LYS A 144 4.77 -3.16 -4.49
CA LYS A 144 5.18 -1.75 -4.73
C LYS A 144 6.27 -1.64 -5.80
N ALA A 145 7.24 -2.54 -5.79
CA ALA A 145 8.24 -2.63 -6.86
C ALA A 145 7.58 -2.94 -8.21
N TRP A 146 6.68 -3.92 -8.26
CA TRP A 146 5.90 -4.25 -9.46
C TRP A 146 5.12 -3.03 -9.98
N GLY A 147 4.43 -2.29 -9.10
CA GLY A 147 3.68 -1.09 -9.46
C GLY A 147 4.57 0.02 -10.02
N ALA A 148 5.74 0.26 -9.41
CA ALA A 148 6.73 1.22 -9.90
C ALA A 148 7.30 0.80 -11.27
N LEU A 149 7.61 -0.49 -11.45
CA LEU A 149 8.07 -1.03 -12.72
C LEU A 149 7.02 -0.92 -13.81
N ARG A 150 5.74 -1.18 -13.48
CA ARG A 150 4.61 -1.03 -14.40
C ARG A 150 4.47 0.42 -14.86
N ALA A 151 4.59 1.38 -13.95
CA ALA A 151 4.52 2.80 -14.27
C ALA A 151 5.68 3.27 -15.17
N GLY A 152 6.89 2.70 -15.01
CA GLY A 152 8.06 3.09 -15.78
C GLY A 152 8.30 2.33 -17.10
N LYS A 153 8.04 1.02 -17.12
CA LYS A 153 8.36 0.11 -18.25
C LYS A 153 7.14 -0.64 -18.80
N GLY A 154 5.95 -0.38 -18.28
CA GLY A 154 4.71 -1.02 -18.73
C GLY A 154 4.40 -2.36 -18.06
N ALA A 155 3.18 -2.86 -18.30
CA ALA A 155 2.64 -4.05 -17.65
C ALA A 155 3.44 -5.33 -17.94
N SER A 156 3.81 -5.57 -19.21
CA SER A 156 4.51 -6.79 -19.62
C SER A 156 5.87 -6.96 -18.92
N ALA A 157 6.65 -5.88 -18.82
CA ALA A 157 7.93 -5.91 -18.11
C ALA A 157 7.76 -6.17 -16.61
N ALA A 158 6.73 -5.54 -16.01
CA ALA A 158 6.42 -5.70 -14.59
C ALA A 158 6.00 -7.13 -14.26
N GLU A 159 5.10 -7.72 -15.04
CA GLU A 159 4.66 -9.10 -14.87
C GLU A 159 5.81 -10.10 -15.04
N SER A 160 6.62 -9.95 -16.09
CA SER A 160 7.78 -10.83 -16.31
C SER A 160 8.76 -10.77 -15.15
N TRP A 161 8.99 -9.57 -14.60
CA TRP A 161 9.83 -9.40 -13.42
C TRP A 161 9.21 -10.06 -12.17
N LEU A 162 7.93 -9.82 -11.89
CA LEU A 162 7.26 -10.36 -10.70
C LEU A 162 7.25 -11.89 -10.71
N ARG A 163 6.95 -12.51 -11.87
CA ARG A 163 7.01 -13.97 -12.02
C ARG A 163 8.41 -14.54 -11.73
N LYS A 164 9.47 -13.84 -12.11
CA LYS A 164 10.85 -14.25 -11.79
C LYS A 164 11.15 -14.19 -10.29
N GLN A 165 10.57 -13.23 -9.57
CA GLN A 165 10.78 -13.08 -8.12
C GLN A 165 9.99 -14.13 -7.31
N LEU A 166 8.77 -14.44 -7.75
CA LEU A 166 7.90 -15.42 -7.09
C LEU A 166 8.29 -16.87 -7.40
N GLY A 167 9.02 -17.11 -8.49
CA GLY A 167 9.37 -18.44 -8.95
C GLY A 167 8.22 -19.19 -9.64
N PRO A 168 8.43 -20.47 -9.99
CA PRO A 168 7.47 -21.26 -10.75
C PRO A 168 6.21 -21.65 -9.96
N ASP A 169 6.25 -21.62 -8.62
CA ASP A 169 5.13 -21.99 -7.73
C ASP A 169 5.10 -21.11 -6.46
N PRO A 170 4.65 -19.84 -6.55
CA PRO A 170 4.36 -19.02 -5.37
C PRO A 170 3.41 -19.70 -4.41
N SER A 171 3.61 -19.44 -3.11
CA SER A 171 2.71 -19.89 -2.06
C SER A 171 1.40 -19.12 -2.09
N ALA A 172 0.31 -19.75 -1.63
CA ALA A 172 -0.98 -19.08 -1.49
C ALA A 172 -0.92 -17.87 -0.52
N LEU A 173 0.01 -17.87 0.44
CA LEU A 173 0.25 -16.71 1.29
C LEU A 173 0.75 -15.51 0.48
N ALA A 174 1.70 -15.73 -0.44
CA ALA A 174 2.20 -14.68 -1.32
C ALA A 174 1.10 -14.14 -2.24
N ASP A 175 0.29 -15.03 -2.82
CA ASP A 175 -0.83 -14.63 -3.69
C ASP A 175 -1.90 -13.83 -2.92
N ASN A 176 -2.25 -14.24 -1.69
CA ASN A 176 -3.14 -13.50 -0.80
C ASN A 176 -2.62 -12.09 -0.49
N GLU A 177 -1.35 -11.96 -0.14
CA GLU A 177 -0.70 -10.66 0.14
C GLU A 177 -0.66 -9.76 -1.10
N LEU A 178 -0.40 -10.33 -2.29
CA LEU A 178 -0.41 -9.59 -3.56
C LEU A 178 -1.82 -9.10 -3.91
N ALA A 179 -2.85 -9.95 -3.77
CA ALA A 179 -4.23 -9.55 -4.05
C ALA A 179 -4.72 -8.48 -3.06
N THR A 180 -4.41 -8.66 -1.77
CA THR A 180 -4.68 -7.69 -0.71
C THR A 180 -4.00 -6.35 -1.00
N SER A 181 -2.73 -6.37 -1.41
CA SER A 181 -1.98 -5.17 -1.79
C SER A 181 -2.58 -4.49 -3.01
N ALA A 182 -2.97 -5.26 -4.05
CA ALA A 182 -3.61 -4.73 -5.24
C ALA A 182 -4.92 -4.00 -4.94
N TYR A 183 -5.78 -4.60 -4.13
CA TYR A 183 -7.03 -3.98 -3.71
C TYR A 183 -6.79 -2.74 -2.83
N GLY A 184 -5.89 -2.83 -1.85
CA GLY A 184 -5.60 -1.77 -0.89
C GLY A 184 -4.93 -0.52 -1.50
N GLU A 185 -4.12 -0.71 -2.54
CA GLU A 185 -3.49 0.37 -3.32
C GLU A 185 -4.34 0.82 -4.52
N ARG A 186 -5.58 0.29 -4.65
CA ARG A 186 -6.54 0.60 -5.72
C ARG A 186 -6.05 0.32 -7.14
N LEU A 187 -5.13 -0.63 -7.30
CA LEU A 187 -4.70 -1.15 -8.61
C LEU A 187 -5.60 -2.32 -9.03
N ASP A 188 -6.89 -2.04 -9.17
CA ASP A 188 -7.95 -3.05 -9.29
C ASP A 188 -7.79 -3.96 -10.53
N ASP A 189 -7.20 -3.45 -11.61
CA ASP A 189 -6.90 -4.23 -12.82
C ASP A 189 -5.93 -5.39 -12.52
N ALA A 190 -5.03 -5.23 -11.53
CA ALA A 190 -4.08 -6.26 -11.13
C ALA A 190 -4.76 -7.51 -10.55
N LEU A 191 -5.95 -7.37 -9.94
CA LEU A 191 -6.75 -8.50 -9.43
C LEU A 191 -7.21 -9.44 -10.55
N TRP A 192 -7.24 -8.95 -11.79
CA TRP A 192 -7.63 -9.71 -12.98
C TRP A 192 -6.41 -10.19 -13.75
N GLU A 193 -5.41 -9.32 -13.91
CA GLU A 193 -4.24 -9.58 -14.75
C GLU A 193 -3.20 -10.48 -14.10
N LEU A 194 -3.03 -10.47 -12.77
CA LEU A 194 -1.96 -11.26 -12.13
C LEU A 194 -2.33 -12.72 -11.89
N PHE A 195 -3.62 -13.04 -11.80
CA PHE A 195 -4.13 -14.33 -11.30
C PHE A 195 -4.87 -15.15 -12.36
N HIS A 196 -4.76 -14.79 -13.65
CA HIS A 196 -5.54 -15.40 -14.73
C HIS A 196 -5.14 -16.83 -15.13
N ASN A 197 -3.92 -17.26 -14.80
CA ASN A 197 -3.28 -18.43 -15.42
C ASN A 197 -3.09 -19.65 -14.50
N ARG A 198 -3.51 -19.61 -13.24
CA ARG A 198 -3.42 -20.77 -12.34
C ARG A 198 -4.77 -21.06 -11.68
N PRO A 199 -5.13 -22.34 -11.49
CA PRO A 199 -6.21 -22.69 -10.59
C PRO A 199 -5.79 -22.24 -9.18
N PRO A 200 -6.47 -21.24 -8.60
CA PRO A 200 -6.16 -20.80 -7.25
C PRO A 200 -6.46 -21.93 -6.25
N GLU A 201 -5.71 -21.97 -5.15
CA GLU A 201 -6.15 -22.71 -3.96
C GLU A 201 -7.55 -22.23 -3.58
N PRO A 202 -8.49 -23.11 -3.16
CA PRO A 202 -9.88 -22.71 -2.94
C PRO A 202 -10.06 -21.51 -1.98
N ALA A 203 -9.32 -21.46 -0.87
CA ALA A 203 -9.38 -20.34 0.07
C ALA A 203 -8.92 -19.02 -0.55
N PHE A 204 -7.86 -19.06 -1.36
CA PHE A 204 -7.40 -17.90 -2.11
C PHE A 204 -8.40 -17.48 -3.20
N ALA A 205 -9.02 -18.45 -3.89
CA ALA A 205 -10.03 -18.21 -4.91
C ALA A 205 -11.20 -17.39 -4.37
N ASP A 206 -11.71 -17.80 -3.21
CA ASP A 206 -12.84 -17.18 -2.56
C ASP A 206 -12.51 -15.76 -2.07
N ARG A 207 -11.32 -15.59 -1.48
CA ARG A 207 -10.80 -14.28 -1.08
C ARG A 207 -10.61 -13.36 -2.30
N LEU A 208 -10.06 -13.87 -3.39
CA LEU A 208 -9.87 -13.12 -4.63
C LEU A 208 -11.21 -12.67 -5.23
N ALA A 209 -12.23 -13.54 -5.19
CA ALA A 209 -13.58 -13.22 -5.65
C ALA A 209 -14.21 -12.07 -4.82
N LEU A 210 -14.02 -12.06 -3.50
CA LEU A 210 -14.44 -10.97 -2.62
C LEU A 210 -13.75 -9.64 -2.98
N LEU A 211 -12.44 -9.64 -3.16
CA LEU A 211 -11.68 -8.44 -3.53
C LEU A 211 -12.09 -7.91 -4.93
N ARG A 212 -12.36 -8.82 -5.88
CA ARG A 212 -12.91 -8.48 -7.20
C ARG A 212 -14.32 -7.88 -7.09
N ALA A 213 -15.20 -8.46 -6.29
CA ALA A 213 -16.55 -7.93 -6.04
C ALA A 213 -16.48 -6.51 -5.45
N ALA A 214 -15.66 -6.33 -4.41
CA ALA A 214 -15.49 -5.04 -3.75
C ALA A 214 -14.89 -3.98 -4.68
N SER A 215 -13.91 -4.33 -5.52
CA SER A 215 -13.35 -3.39 -6.49
C SER A 215 -14.34 -2.99 -7.59
N ILE A 216 -15.12 -3.94 -8.14
CA ILE A 216 -16.19 -3.66 -9.11
C ILE A 216 -17.19 -2.65 -8.53
N VAL A 217 -17.64 -2.91 -7.31
CA VAL A 217 -18.66 -2.10 -6.63
C VAL A 217 -18.10 -0.72 -6.27
N ARG A 218 -16.87 -0.65 -5.77
CA ARG A 218 -16.16 0.61 -5.50
C ARG A 218 -15.96 1.47 -6.75
N ARG A 219 -15.75 0.85 -7.93
CA ARG A 219 -15.59 1.56 -9.22
C ARG A 219 -16.93 1.87 -9.91
N GLY A 220 -18.04 1.32 -9.42
CA GLY A 220 -19.33 1.40 -10.11
C GLY A 220 -19.35 0.67 -11.46
N GLU A 221 -18.49 -0.35 -11.65
CA GLU A 221 -18.38 -1.08 -12.91
C GLU A 221 -19.61 -1.99 -13.14
N ARG A 222 -20.19 -1.91 -14.34
CA ARG A 222 -21.37 -2.70 -14.75
C ARG A 222 -21.13 -3.52 -16.03
N GLY A 223 -19.87 -3.78 -16.36
CA GLY A 223 -19.48 -4.43 -17.61
C GLY A 223 -19.12 -5.91 -17.47
N ALA A 224 -18.43 -6.44 -18.49
CA ALA A 224 -18.11 -7.86 -18.64
C ALA A 224 -17.41 -8.51 -17.43
N ARG A 225 -16.60 -7.76 -16.66
CA ARG A 225 -15.94 -8.28 -15.45
C ARG A 225 -16.94 -8.61 -14.35
N ARG A 226 -17.98 -7.79 -14.20
CA ARG A 226 -19.07 -8.05 -13.24
C ARG A 226 -19.85 -9.31 -13.64
N ASP A 227 -20.19 -9.43 -14.92
CA ASP A 227 -20.94 -10.59 -15.43
C ASP A 227 -20.11 -11.88 -15.33
N ALA A 228 -18.81 -11.81 -15.63
CA ALA A 228 -17.89 -12.93 -15.47
C ALA A 228 -17.80 -13.38 -14.01
N LEU A 229 -17.68 -12.45 -13.06
CA LEU A 229 -17.64 -12.76 -11.63
C LEU A 229 -18.98 -13.35 -11.14
N LEU A 230 -20.12 -12.79 -11.57
CA LEU A 230 -21.43 -13.34 -11.21
C LEU A 230 -21.59 -14.77 -11.75
N LYS A 231 -21.10 -15.05 -12.96
CA LYS A 231 -21.09 -16.40 -13.52
C LYS A 231 -20.20 -17.36 -12.73
N GLU A 232 -19.01 -16.91 -12.31
CA GLU A 232 -18.10 -17.67 -11.45
C GLU A 232 -18.76 -17.99 -10.10
N LEU A 233 -19.36 -16.99 -9.45
CA LEU A 233 -20.08 -17.15 -8.18
C LEU A 233 -21.35 -17.99 -8.33
N ALA A 234 -21.95 -18.07 -9.51
CA ALA A 234 -23.15 -18.85 -9.80
C ALA A 234 -22.86 -20.33 -10.14
N ASP A 235 -21.60 -20.74 -10.28
CA ASP A 235 -21.24 -22.10 -10.73
C ASP A 235 -21.97 -23.18 -9.86
N PRO A 236 -22.84 -24.00 -10.49
CA PRO A 236 -23.56 -25.08 -9.81
C PRO A 236 -22.64 -26.08 -9.09
N LEU A 237 -21.39 -26.26 -9.52
CA LEU A 237 -20.45 -27.16 -8.85
C LEU A 237 -20.07 -26.66 -7.45
N ALA A 238 -19.93 -25.34 -7.27
CA ALA A 238 -19.71 -24.74 -5.95
C ALA A 238 -20.95 -24.98 -5.05
N ARG A 239 -22.15 -24.81 -5.60
CA ARG A 239 -23.42 -25.08 -4.90
C ARG A 239 -23.64 -26.56 -4.56
N TRP A 240 -23.24 -27.47 -5.44
CA TRP A 240 -23.34 -28.92 -5.24
C TRP A 240 -22.33 -29.41 -4.20
N LYS A 241 -21.07 -28.95 -4.26
CA LYS A 241 -20.05 -29.22 -3.22
C LYS A 241 -20.49 -28.70 -1.84
N ALA A 242 -21.14 -27.54 -1.80
CA ALA A 242 -21.74 -26.98 -0.59
C ALA A 242 -22.91 -27.81 -0.03
N ALA A 243 -23.74 -28.37 -0.90
CA ALA A 243 -24.85 -29.23 -0.51
C ALA A 243 -24.35 -30.59 0.00
N LEU A 244 -23.38 -31.19 -0.68
CA LEU A 244 -22.76 -32.45 -0.27
C LEU A 244 -22.03 -32.32 1.07
N ALA A 245 -21.25 -31.25 1.26
CA ALA A 245 -20.55 -30.99 2.53
C ALA A 245 -21.50 -30.83 3.73
N ARG A 246 -22.67 -30.18 3.52
CA ARG A 246 -23.73 -30.09 4.54
C ARG A 246 -24.33 -31.45 4.87
N SER A 247 -24.49 -32.33 3.89
CA SER A 247 -25.02 -33.68 4.12
C SER A 247 -24.05 -34.60 4.90
N ILE A 248 -22.76 -34.27 4.95
CA ILE A 248 -21.71 -35.06 5.62
C ILE A 248 -21.14 -34.38 6.88
N GLY A 249 -21.80 -33.34 7.41
CA GLY A 249 -21.40 -32.71 8.68
C GLY A 249 -20.13 -31.87 8.62
N LEU A 250 -19.65 -31.51 7.41
CA LEU A 250 -18.55 -30.57 7.20
C LEU A 250 -19.11 -29.14 7.09
N SER A 251 -19.89 -28.72 8.08
CA SER A 251 -20.45 -27.37 8.18
C SER A 251 -19.30 -26.36 8.24
N GLY A 252 -19.14 -25.58 7.17
CA GLY A 252 -18.02 -24.66 6.96
C GLY A 252 -17.39 -24.74 5.57
N ALA A 253 -17.72 -25.76 4.77
CA ALA A 253 -16.95 -26.02 3.56
C ALA A 253 -17.25 -25.13 2.34
N TYR A 254 -18.50 -24.76 1.97
CA TYR A 254 -18.70 -24.12 0.64
C TYR A 254 -19.91 -23.16 0.46
N ALA A 255 -20.07 -22.20 1.35
CA ALA A 255 -20.10 -20.82 0.87
C ALA A 255 -19.20 -20.11 1.85
N SER A 256 -17.90 -20.19 1.58
CA SER A 256 -16.89 -19.54 2.40
C SER A 256 -17.40 -18.13 2.73
N TRP A 257 -17.09 -17.72 3.95
CA TRP A 257 -17.46 -16.42 4.48
C TRP A 257 -17.23 -15.31 3.43
N GLU A 258 -16.14 -15.41 2.69
CA GLU A 258 -15.71 -14.53 1.61
C GLU A 258 -16.64 -14.55 0.40
N VAL A 259 -17.11 -15.72 -0.07
CA VAL A 259 -18.07 -15.84 -1.18
C VAL A 259 -19.43 -15.23 -0.81
N ARG A 260 -19.89 -15.42 0.43
CA ARG A 260 -21.13 -14.78 0.90
C ARG A 260 -20.98 -13.26 0.95
N LEU A 261 -19.86 -12.76 1.48
CA LEU A 261 -19.55 -11.33 1.45
C LEU A 261 -19.44 -10.80 0.02
N ALA A 262 -18.88 -11.56 -0.92
CA ALA A 262 -18.75 -11.14 -2.31
C ALA A 262 -20.13 -10.92 -2.96
N ARG A 263 -21.05 -11.88 -2.78
CA ARG A 263 -22.44 -11.76 -3.22
C ARG A 263 -23.16 -10.59 -2.54
N TYR A 264 -22.94 -10.43 -1.24
CA TYR A 264 -23.48 -9.29 -0.49
C TYR A 264 -23.05 -7.95 -1.07
N VAL A 265 -21.75 -7.77 -1.28
CA VAL A 265 -21.20 -6.53 -1.83
C VAL A 265 -21.76 -6.26 -3.22
N LEU A 266 -21.98 -7.30 -4.03
CA LEU A 266 -22.60 -7.20 -5.36
C LEU A 266 -24.10 -6.87 -5.34
N GLY A 267 -24.75 -6.93 -4.17
CA GLY A 267 -26.14 -6.51 -3.96
C GLY A 267 -27.11 -7.62 -3.57
N GLU A 268 -26.63 -8.86 -3.38
CA GLU A 268 -27.47 -10.00 -2.97
C GLU A 268 -27.58 -10.10 -1.44
N GLY A 269 -28.73 -10.46 -0.89
CA GLY A 269 -28.86 -10.63 0.58
C GLY A 269 -28.79 -9.34 1.39
N ARG A 270 -28.79 -9.50 2.72
CA ARG A 270 -28.91 -8.43 3.73
C ARG A 270 -27.83 -8.58 4.79
N GLU A 271 -27.58 -7.49 5.54
CA GLU A 271 -26.64 -7.47 6.68
C GLU A 271 -27.04 -8.50 7.75
N ASP A 272 -28.34 -8.70 7.96
CA ASP A 272 -28.93 -9.68 8.89
C ASP A 272 -28.49 -11.14 8.59
N ASP A 273 -28.13 -11.45 7.35
CA ASP A 273 -27.70 -12.79 6.93
C ASP A 273 -26.34 -13.20 7.51
N PHE A 274 -25.64 -12.26 8.17
CA PHE A 274 -24.30 -12.44 8.74
C PHE A 274 -24.24 -12.26 10.26
N ALA A 275 -25.36 -11.91 10.91
CA ALA A 275 -25.39 -11.46 12.30
C ALA A 275 -24.79 -12.49 13.28
N ASP A 276 -25.07 -13.78 13.07
CA ASP A 276 -24.62 -14.86 13.95
C ASP A 276 -23.13 -15.20 13.80
N GLU A 277 -22.50 -14.82 12.69
CA GLU A 277 -21.12 -15.22 12.35
C GLU A 277 -20.12 -14.05 12.36
N ALA A 278 -20.62 -12.81 12.34
CA ALA A 278 -19.80 -11.60 12.25
C ALA A 278 -18.94 -11.35 13.51
N SER A 279 -19.20 -12.05 14.61
CA SER A 279 -18.42 -11.97 15.85
C SER A 279 -17.21 -12.91 15.91
N ASP A 280 -17.05 -13.85 14.98
CA ASP A 280 -16.04 -14.89 15.07
C ASP A 280 -14.70 -14.50 14.44
N GLY A 281 -13.58 -14.70 15.16
CA GLY A 281 -12.23 -14.59 14.58
C GLY A 281 -11.91 -13.21 14.00
N SER A 282 -11.56 -13.16 12.71
CA SER A 282 -11.24 -11.91 11.98
C SER A 282 -12.46 -11.15 11.47
N ARG A 283 -13.63 -11.79 11.49
CA ARG A 283 -14.88 -11.29 10.92
C ARG A 283 -15.38 -9.96 11.53
N PRO A 284 -15.05 -9.60 12.79
CA PRO A 284 -15.38 -8.28 13.34
C PRO A 284 -14.73 -7.10 12.63
N CYS A 285 -13.58 -7.27 11.95
CA CYS A 285 -13.03 -6.21 11.07
C CYS A 285 -13.60 -6.33 9.66
N GLU A 286 -13.76 -7.56 9.18
CA GLU A 286 -13.99 -7.86 7.77
C GLU A 286 -15.41 -7.53 7.29
N ALA A 287 -16.43 -8.07 7.95
CA ALA A 287 -17.82 -7.85 7.55
C ALA A 287 -18.19 -6.36 7.55
N PRO A 288 -17.93 -5.60 8.63
CA PRO A 288 -18.27 -4.18 8.68
C PRO A 288 -17.57 -3.38 7.58
N TYR A 289 -16.33 -3.71 7.20
CA TYR A 289 -15.66 -3.05 6.09
C TYR A 289 -16.44 -3.22 4.77
N TYR A 290 -16.83 -4.45 4.43
CA TYR A 290 -17.56 -4.74 3.20
C TYR A 290 -19.00 -4.22 3.22
N PHE A 291 -19.64 -4.15 4.38
CA PHE A 291 -20.92 -3.44 4.56
C PHE A 291 -20.78 -1.96 4.22
N GLY A 292 -19.70 -1.34 4.68
CA GLY A 292 -19.37 0.04 4.32
C GLY A 292 -19.11 0.23 2.83
N VAL A 293 -18.40 -0.69 2.17
CA VAL A 293 -18.15 -0.66 0.71
C VAL A 293 -19.46 -0.69 -0.08
N ARG A 294 -20.38 -1.60 0.25
CA ARG A 294 -21.70 -1.67 -0.40
C ARG A 294 -22.49 -0.39 -0.17
N ALA A 295 -22.60 0.06 1.07
CA ALA A 295 -23.32 1.27 1.42
C ALA A 295 -22.77 2.51 0.69
N ALA A 296 -21.45 2.63 0.57
CA ALA A 296 -20.81 3.71 -0.18
C ALA A 296 -21.19 3.69 -1.66
N ALA A 297 -21.19 2.52 -2.29
CA ALA A 297 -21.57 2.34 -3.69
C ALA A 297 -23.07 2.60 -3.94
N GLU A 298 -23.92 2.28 -2.96
CA GLU A 298 -25.35 2.62 -2.96
C GLU A 298 -25.62 4.08 -2.60
N THR A 299 -24.57 4.91 -2.46
CA THR A 299 -24.64 6.34 -2.06
C THR A 299 -25.21 6.59 -0.66
N ARG A 300 -25.30 5.55 0.19
CA ARG A 300 -25.65 5.63 1.61
C ARG A 300 -24.44 6.05 2.45
N VAL A 301 -23.98 7.28 2.25
CA VAL A 301 -22.72 7.80 2.83
C VAL A 301 -22.70 7.78 4.36
N ARG A 302 -23.85 7.99 5.02
CA ARG A 302 -23.93 7.93 6.49
C ARG A 302 -23.72 6.51 7.01
N ASP A 303 -24.39 5.54 6.39
CA ASP A 303 -24.29 4.12 6.75
C ASP A 303 -22.88 3.60 6.46
N ALA A 304 -22.30 3.99 5.33
CA ALA A 304 -20.92 3.65 4.99
C ALA A 304 -19.93 4.12 6.06
N ALA A 305 -20.05 5.39 6.49
CA ALA A 305 -19.20 5.93 7.54
C ALA A 305 -19.41 5.24 8.90
N ALA A 306 -20.65 4.84 9.24
CA ALA A 306 -20.94 4.09 10.45
C ALA A 306 -20.27 2.70 10.40
N TRP A 307 -20.43 1.98 9.29
CA TRP A 307 -19.83 0.67 9.11
C TRP A 307 -18.31 0.68 9.13
N TYR A 308 -17.67 1.69 8.52
CA TYR A 308 -16.21 1.84 8.64
C TYR A 308 -15.76 2.12 10.08
N ARG A 309 -16.56 2.81 10.90
CA ARG A 309 -16.23 2.98 12.33
C ARG A 309 -16.32 1.66 13.08
N VAL A 310 -17.35 0.85 12.82
CA VAL A 310 -17.47 -0.49 13.40
C VAL A 310 -16.27 -1.36 13.01
N ALA A 311 -15.82 -1.31 11.75
CA ALA A 311 -14.60 -2.01 11.32
C ALA A 311 -13.34 -1.56 12.11
N LEU A 312 -13.28 -0.31 12.56
CA LEU A 312 -12.18 0.21 13.38
C LEU A 312 -12.27 -0.23 14.85
N GLU A 313 -13.44 -0.65 15.33
CA GLU A 313 -13.62 -1.13 16.70
C GLU A 313 -12.92 -2.47 16.96
N CYS A 314 -12.62 -3.24 15.90
CA CYS A 314 -11.88 -4.48 16.03
C CYS A 314 -10.42 -4.29 16.50
N ARG A 315 -9.87 -3.07 16.41
CA ARG A 315 -8.53 -2.66 16.90
C ARG A 315 -7.37 -3.58 16.47
N ASN A 316 -7.49 -4.23 15.33
CA ASN A 316 -6.44 -5.10 14.80
C ASN A 316 -5.77 -4.47 13.57
N PRO A 317 -4.63 -3.77 13.74
CA PRO A 317 -3.91 -3.13 12.64
C PRO A 317 -3.22 -4.12 11.69
N GLU A 318 -3.12 -5.40 12.06
CA GLU A 318 -2.59 -6.45 11.18
C GLU A 318 -3.61 -6.89 10.13
N GLN A 319 -4.89 -6.60 10.35
CA GLN A 319 -5.92 -6.90 9.35
C GLN A 319 -6.03 -5.79 8.30
N PRO A 320 -6.01 -6.14 7.00
CA PRO A 320 -6.11 -5.17 5.92
C PRO A 320 -7.37 -4.30 5.99
N GLU A 321 -8.51 -4.88 6.37
CA GLU A 321 -9.81 -4.23 6.43
C GLU A 321 -9.84 -3.08 7.45
N PHE A 322 -9.12 -3.20 8.57
CA PHE A 322 -8.95 -2.10 9.52
C PHE A 322 -8.27 -0.91 8.85
N ILE A 323 -7.16 -1.16 8.14
CA ILE A 323 -6.39 -0.13 7.45
C ILE A 323 -7.22 0.49 6.30
N TRP A 324 -7.95 -0.32 5.57
CA TRP A 324 -8.81 0.14 4.47
C TRP A 324 -10.01 0.94 4.99
N ALA A 325 -10.64 0.52 6.08
CA ALA A 325 -11.71 1.25 6.75
C ALA A 325 -11.22 2.64 7.20
N TYR A 326 -10.02 2.71 7.80
CA TYR A 326 -9.40 3.97 8.21
C TYR A 326 -9.22 4.93 7.02
N ARG A 327 -8.66 4.43 5.91
CA ARG A 327 -8.47 5.22 4.68
C ARG A 327 -9.82 5.67 4.07
N ALA A 328 -10.79 4.76 4.00
CA ALA A 328 -12.11 5.04 3.44
C ALA A 328 -12.89 6.07 4.27
N ALA A 329 -12.89 5.92 5.60
CA ALA A 329 -13.50 6.88 6.52
C ALA A 329 -12.87 8.27 6.39
N SER A 330 -11.53 8.34 6.35
CA SER A 330 -10.80 9.60 6.19
C SER A 330 -11.16 10.31 4.87
N THR A 331 -11.35 9.55 3.79
CA THR A 331 -11.76 10.10 2.48
C THR A 331 -13.17 10.68 2.56
N LEU A 332 -14.12 9.95 3.16
CA LEU A 332 -15.49 10.43 3.31
C LEU A 332 -15.60 11.68 4.21
N GLU A 333 -14.73 11.81 5.21
CA GLU A 333 -14.66 13.00 6.06
C GLU A 333 -14.09 14.21 5.30
N GLN A 334 -13.07 14.00 4.48
CA GLN A 334 -12.53 15.05 3.60
C GLN A 334 -13.57 15.53 2.57
N ASP A 335 -14.31 14.61 1.96
CA ASP A 335 -15.36 14.94 1.00
C ASP A 335 -16.53 15.72 1.62
N ARG A 336 -16.84 15.49 2.90
CA ARG A 336 -17.81 16.30 3.66
C ARG A 336 -17.32 17.71 3.96
N GLY A 337 -16.01 17.91 4.02
CA GLY A 337 -15.38 19.23 4.19
C GLY A 337 -15.29 20.04 2.90
N LEU A 338 -15.50 19.43 1.73
CA LEU A 338 -15.45 20.11 0.44
C LEU A 338 -16.80 20.78 0.11
N PRO A 339 -16.81 22.04 -0.36
CA PRO A 339 -18.03 22.70 -0.84
C PRO A 339 -18.70 21.85 -1.93
N ALA A 340 -20.03 21.65 -1.84
CA ALA A 340 -20.80 20.79 -2.75
C ALA A 340 -20.61 21.09 -4.25
N LYS A 341 -20.19 22.31 -4.61
CA LYS A 341 -19.89 22.73 -5.98
C LYS A 341 -18.63 22.08 -6.58
N LEU A 342 -17.65 21.68 -5.76
CA LEU A 342 -16.41 21.04 -6.23
C LEU A 342 -16.56 19.54 -6.42
N VAL A 343 -17.40 18.88 -5.61
CA VAL A 343 -17.67 17.44 -5.71
C VAL A 343 -18.48 17.10 -6.97
N GLN A 344 -19.33 18.02 -7.44
CA GLN A 344 -20.08 17.86 -8.70
C GLN A 344 -19.23 18.06 -9.96
N ALA A 345 -18.09 18.75 -9.88
CA ALA A 345 -17.22 18.99 -11.03
C ALA A 345 -16.22 17.85 -11.29
N ALA A 346 -16.15 16.87 -10.38
CA ALA A 346 -15.18 15.76 -10.41
C ALA A 346 -15.83 14.37 -10.61
N ARG A 347 -17.14 14.33 -10.88
CA ARG A 347 -17.90 13.12 -11.24
C ARG A 347 -18.28 13.17 -12.72
#